data_AF-A0A2V6X7X1-F1
#
_entry.id   AF-A0A2V6X7X1-F1
#
_cell.length_a   1.000
_cell.length_b   1.000
_cell.length_c   1.000
_cell.angle_alpha   90.00
_cell.angle_beta   90.00
_cell.angle_gamma   90.00
#
_symmetry.space_group_name_H-M   'P 1'
#
loop_
_entity.id
_entity.type
_entity.pdbx_description
1 polymer ?
#
loop_
_entity_poly.entity_id
_entity_poly.type
_entity_poly.pdbx_seq_one_letter_code
_entity_poly.pdbx_strand_id
1 'polypeptide(L)'
;MASAKLPTPDELKAVGRQMGMRLSDADIAFFLETMGGTVAAYHAIEAMVDPMPPVKYPRTPGYRPEGAENKYNAWYYKSEVQGAPSGKLRGKRIALKDNVCLAGVPMMNGASTLEGYVPDVDATIVTRILDAGGAIMGKVHCEYFCFSGGSHTSAAGPVQNPRKAGYSAGGSSSGSAAVVAAGEVDMAIGGSAGGSSSGSAAVVAAGEVDMAIGGDQGGSIRIPAAYCGVYGLKPTYGLVPYTGIFPIEMTLDHTGPMTATVADNALLLEVLAGPDGLDPRQVNVKTAAYTSALTADARGMKIAVVKEGFGHANSETDVDALVRKGAATLKQLGA
;
A
#
# COMPACT_ATOMS: atom_id res chain seq x y z
N MET A 1 -19.34 -7.19 -25.34
CA MET A 1 -20.80 -7.10 -25.13
C MET A 1 -21.04 -5.93 -24.20
N ALA A 2 -22.19 -5.25 -24.27
CA ALA A 2 -22.51 -4.21 -23.30
C ALA A 2 -22.61 -4.82 -21.89
N SER A 3 -22.11 -4.11 -20.87
CA SER A 3 -22.05 -4.61 -19.50
C SER A 3 -23.36 -4.32 -18.73
N ALA A 4 -23.87 -3.10 -18.86
CA ALA A 4 -25.16 -2.71 -18.32
C ALA A 4 -26.31 -3.44 -19.03
N LYS A 5 -27.26 -3.94 -18.25
CA LYS A 5 -28.48 -4.63 -18.71
C LYS A 5 -29.67 -4.14 -17.90
N LEU A 6 -30.87 -4.24 -18.46
CA LEU A 6 -32.08 -4.15 -17.65
C LEU A 6 -32.13 -5.34 -16.67
N PRO A 7 -32.51 -5.13 -15.40
CA PRO A 7 -32.73 -6.21 -14.45
C PRO A 7 -33.97 -7.03 -14.86
N THR A 8 -34.06 -8.25 -14.36
CA THR A 8 -35.30 -9.05 -14.45
C THR A 8 -36.37 -8.55 -13.47
N PRO A 9 -37.66 -8.88 -13.70
CA PRO A 9 -38.73 -8.61 -12.74
C PRO A 9 -38.45 -9.15 -11.34
N ASP A 10 -37.79 -10.31 -11.21
CA ASP A 10 -37.52 -10.92 -9.91
C ASP A 10 -36.32 -10.30 -9.19
N GLU A 11 -35.32 -9.79 -9.91
CA GLU A 11 -34.26 -8.95 -9.34
C GLU A 11 -34.84 -7.62 -8.82
N LEU A 12 -35.75 -6.98 -9.55
CA LEU A 12 -36.47 -5.80 -9.06
C LEU A 12 -37.33 -6.12 -7.83
N LYS A 13 -38.02 -7.27 -7.80
CA LYS A 13 -38.73 -7.75 -6.59
C LYS A 13 -37.77 -8.00 -5.42
N ALA A 14 -36.54 -8.45 -5.67
CA ALA A 14 -35.53 -8.67 -4.63
C ALA A 14 -34.97 -7.35 -4.07
N VAL A 15 -34.57 -6.42 -4.93
CA VAL A 15 -34.10 -5.07 -4.53
C VAL A 15 -35.21 -4.31 -3.79
N GLY A 16 -36.46 -4.38 -4.28
CA GLY A 16 -37.61 -3.80 -3.59
C GLY A 16 -37.73 -4.31 -2.15
N ARG A 17 -37.70 -5.64 -1.94
CA ARG A 17 -37.72 -6.24 -0.59
C ARG A 17 -36.55 -5.78 0.28
N GLN A 18 -35.33 -5.69 -0.28
CA GLN A 18 -34.15 -5.21 0.44
C GLN A 18 -34.29 -3.75 0.88
N MET A 19 -35.00 -2.93 0.11
CA MET A 19 -35.34 -1.54 0.44
C MET A 19 -36.62 -1.40 1.28
N GLY A 20 -37.21 -2.49 1.77
CA GLY A 20 -38.47 -2.49 2.53
C GLY A 20 -39.73 -2.19 1.70
N MET A 21 -39.62 -2.15 0.37
CA MET A 21 -40.71 -1.86 -0.56
C MET A 21 -41.39 -3.16 -1.03
N ARG A 22 -42.72 -3.14 -1.13
CA ARG A 22 -43.51 -4.20 -1.77
C ARG A 22 -43.97 -3.75 -3.15
N LEU A 23 -43.12 -3.95 -4.16
CA LEU A 23 -43.45 -3.65 -5.55
C LEU A 23 -44.53 -4.61 -6.08
N SER A 24 -45.54 -4.07 -6.75
CA SER A 24 -46.49 -4.81 -7.58
C SER A 24 -45.92 -5.03 -9.00
N ASP A 25 -46.53 -5.94 -9.77
CA ASP A 25 -46.12 -6.17 -11.16
C ASP A 25 -46.32 -4.92 -12.05
N ALA A 26 -47.22 -4.00 -11.67
CA ALA A 26 -47.39 -2.71 -12.35
C ALA A 26 -46.24 -1.74 -12.04
N ASP A 27 -45.80 -1.65 -10.78
CA ASP A 27 -44.63 -0.84 -10.40
C ASP A 27 -43.38 -1.34 -11.14
N ILE A 28 -43.24 -2.66 -11.28
CA ILE A 28 -42.10 -3.30 -11.94
C ILE A 28 -42.11 -3.04 -13.45
N ALA A 29 -43.27 -3.11 -14.11
CA ALA A 29 -43.39 -2.71 -15.51
C ALA A 29 -42.96 -1.26 -15.73
N PHE A 30 -43.41 -0.34 -14.86
CA PHE A 30 -43.02 1.07 -14.87
C PHE A 30 -41.51 1.28 -14.63
N PHE A 31 -40.90 0.55 -13.69
CA PHE A 31 -39.46 0.62 -13.48
C PHE A 31 -38.66 0.08 -14.66
N LEU A 32 -39.09 -1.02 -15.30
CA LEU A 32 -38.41 -1.56 -16.48
C LEU A 32 -38.47 -0.62 -17.69
N GLU A 33 -39.61 0.04 -17.91
CA GLU A 33 -39.78 1.06 -18.95
C GLU A 33 -38.87 2.28 -18.69
N THR A 34 -38.94 2.84 -17.48
CA THR A 34 -38.19 4.06 -17.13
C THR A 34 -36.67 3.84 -17.02
N MET A 35 -36.21 2.65 -16.62
CA MET A 35 -34.78 2.31 -16.60
C MET A 35 -34.15 2.20 -17.99
N GLY A 36 -34.94 2.05 -19.06
CA GLY A 36 -34.42 1.91 -20.43
C GLY A 36 -33.54 3.08 -20.86
N GLY A 37 -33.94 4.32 -20.55
CA GLY A 37 -33.15 5.52 -20.82
C GLY A 37 -31.84 5.58 -20.03
N THR A 38 -31.86 5.13 -18.77
CA THR A 38 -30.66 5.05 -17.92
C THR A 38 -29.68 4.00 -18.44
N VAL A 39 -30.15 2.81 -18.83
CA VAL A 39 -29.30 1.77 -19.43
C VAL A 39 -28.67 2.22 -20.75
N ALA A 40 -29.43 2.94 -21.59
CA ALA A 40 -28.89 3.55 -22.80
C ALA A 40 -27.80 4.60 -22.52
N ALA A 41 -27.91 5.37 -21.42
CA ALA A 41 -26.85 6.28 -20.99
C ALA A 41 -25.58 5.53 -20.52
N TYR A 42 -25.71 4.40 -19.82
CA TYR A 42 -24.56 3.54 -19.52
C TYR A 42 -23.92 2.99 -20.80
N HIS A 43 -24.69 2.55 -21.80
CA HIS A 43 -24.15 2.10 -23.09
C HIS A 43 -23.44 3.23 -23.86
N ALA A 44 -23.93 4.47 -23.77
CA ALA A 44 -23.27 5.63 -24.34
C ALA A 44 -21.91 5.93 -23.67
N ILE A 45 -21.78 5.67 -22.36
CA ILE A 45 -20.52 5.79 -21.62
C ILE A 45 -19.57 4.63 -21.96
N GLU A 46 -20.07 3.38 -22.01
CA GLU A 46 -19.28 2.20 -22.44
C GLU A 46 -18.74 2.31 -23.87
N ALA A 47 -19.36 3.14 -24.71
CA ALA A 47 -18.92 3.43 -26.08
C ALA A 47 -17.91 4.60 -26.20
N MET A 48 -17.58 5.28 -25.09
CA MET A 48 -16.54 6.32 -25.09
C MET A 48 -15.13 5.70 -25.04
N VAL A 49 -14.14 6.43 -25.55
CA VAL A 49 -12.74 6.05 -25.39
C VAL A 49 -12.30 6.38 -23.96
N ASP A 50 -11.93 5.36 -23.19
CA ASP A 50 -11.38 5.51 -21.85
C ASP A 50 -9.99 6.20 -21.91
N PRO A 51 -9.79 7.38 -21.30
CA PRO A 51 -8.55 8.16 -21.39
C PRO A 51 -7.43 7.60 -20.49
N MET A 52 -7.00 6.37 -20.78
CA MET A 52 -5.99 5.65 -20.02
C MET A 52 -4.59 6.31 -20.06
N PRO A 53 -3.85 6.33 -18.94
CA PRO A 53 -2.49 6.87 -18.88
C PRO A 53 -1.49 6.03 -19.72
N PRO A 54 -0.55 6.66 -20.44
CA PRO A 54 0.36 5.95 -21.33
C PRO A 54 1.46 5.20 -20.56
N VAL A 55 1.55 3.88 -20.80
CA VAL A 55 2.50 3.01 -20.11
C VAL A 55 3.88 3.01 -20.78
N LYS A 56 4.75 3.92 -20.32
CA LYS A 56 5.97 4.38 -21.01
C LYS A 56 7.08 3.32 -21.21
N TYR A 57 7.34 2.46 -20.21
CA TYR A 57 8.60 1.70 -20.13
C TYR A 57 8.39 0.21 -20.45
N PRO A 58 9.27 -0.42 -21.26
CA PRO A 58 9.18 -1.85 -21.56
C PRO A 58 9.45 -2.69 -20.30
N ARG A 59 8.75 -3.83 -20.20
CA ARG A 59 8.80 -4.75 -19.06
C ARG A 59 8.96 -6.19 -19.50
N THR A 60 9.62 -7.03 -18.71
CA THR A 60 9.72 -8.46 -19.00
C THR A 60 8.40 -9.18 -18.67
N PRO A 61 8.06 -10.29 -19.37
CA PRO A 61 6.82 -11.04 -19.11
C PRO A 61 6.66 -11.50 -17.65
N GLY A 62 7.80 -11.73 -16.98
CA GLY A 62 7.85 -12.11 -15.57
C GLY A 62 7.45 -13.55 -15.29
N TYR A 63 7.46 -13.92 -14.01
CA TYR A 63 7.15 -15.25 -13.48
C TYR A 63 6.84 -15.19 -11.97
N ARG A 64 6.19 -16.23 -11.44
CA ARG A 64 6.14 -16.46 -9.99
C ARG A 64 7.44 -17.16 -9.54
N PRO A 65 8.24 -16.59 -8.63
CA PRO A 65 9.46 -17.22 -8.15
C PRO A 65 9.16 -18.26 -7.05
N GLU A 66 9.92 -19.35 -7.06
CA GLU A 66 9.75 -20.48 -6.14
C GLU A 66 11.08 -20.85 -5.44
N GLY A 67 10.99 -21.70 -4.41
CA GLY A 67 12.15 -22.30 -3.75
C GLY A 67 13.17 -21.28 -3.26
N ALA A 68 14.42 -21.41 -3.71
CA ALA A 68 15.52 -20.54 -3.28
C ALA A 68 15.33 -19.06 -3.69
N GLU A 69 14.64 -18.80 -4.80
CA GLU A 69 14.37 -17.44 -5.29
C GLU A 69 13.25 -16.71 -4.54
N ASN A 70 12.50 -17.44 -3.72
CA ASN A 70 11.43 -16.92 -2.89
C ASN A 70 11.49 -17.49 -1.47
N LYS A 71 12.71 -17.64 -0.94
CA LYS A 71 13.02 -18.26 0.36
C LYS A 71 12.14 -17.79 1.53
N TYR A 72 11.73 -16.52 1.50
CA TYR A 72 10.92 -15.88 2.56
C TYR A 72 9.42 -15.81 2.22
N ASN A 73 8.98 -16.36 1.08
CA ASN A 73 7.66 -16.17 0.48
C ASN A 73 7.27 -14.68 0.35
N ALA A 74 8.25 -13.85 -0.02
CA ALA A 74 8.14 -12.40 -0.03
C ALA A 74 7.76 -11.84 -1.41
N TRP A 75 8.03 -12.57 -2.49
CA TRP A 75 7.69 -12.19 -3.86
C TRP A 75 6.37 -12.85 -4.28
N TYR A 76 5.49 -12.08 -4.91
CA TYR A 76 4.34 -12.61 -5.63
C TYR A 76 4.69 -12.88 -7.10
N TYR A 77 5.31 -11.91 -7.77
CA TYR A 77 5.64 -11.98 -9.19
C TYR A 77 6.90 -11.17 -9.47
N LYS A 78 7.94 -11.77 -10.06
CA LYS A 78 9.12 -11.03 -10.53
C LYS A 78 8.89 -10.62 -11.98
N SER A 79 9.08 -9.34 -12.28
CA SER A 79 9.06 -8.76 -13.63
C SER A 79 9.93 -7.51 -13.58
N GLU A 80 10.82 -7.36 -14.56
CA GLU A 80 11.79 -6.27 -14.58
C GLU A 80 11.32 -5.15 -15.52
N VAL A 81 11.26 -3.93 -15.00
CA VAL A 81 10.91 -2.71 -15.72
C VAL A 81 12.03 -1.71 -15.53
N GLN A 82 12.77 -1.41 -16.59
CA GLN A 82 13.89 -0.47 -16.55
C GLN A 82 13.38 0.95 -16.86
N GLY A 83 13.62 1.88 -15.92
CA GLY A 83 13.25 3.28 -16.06
C GLY A 83 14.17 4.09 -16.98
N ALA A 84 14.12 5.42 -16.84
CA ALA A 84 14.98 6.34 -17.57
C ALA A 84 16.50 6.06 -17.34
N PRO A 85 17.36 6.30 -18.35
CA PRO A 85 18.82 6.08 -18.23
C PRO A 85 19.51 7.05 -17.24
N SER A 86 18.80 8.08 -16.78
CA SER A 86 19.23 9.13 -15.87
C SER A 86 18.10 9.52 -14.91
N GLY A 87 18.45 9.91 -13.68
CA GLY A 87 17.49 10.37 -12.67
C GLY A 87 17.94 10.09 -11.24
N LYS A 88 17.13 10.49 -10.25
CA LYS A 88 17.45 10.39 -8.81
C LYS A 88 17.55 8.95 -8.30
N LEU A 89 16.88 8.00 -8.97
CA LEU A 89 16.87 6.58 -8.62
C LEU A 89 17.72 5.73 -9.57
N ARG A 90 18.54 6.35 -10.43
CA ARG A 90 19.36 5.63 -11.43
C ARG A 90 20.19 4.52 -10.78
N GLY A 91 19.88 3.28 -11.13
CA GLY A 91 20.58 2.09 -10.63
C GLY A 91 20.12 1.61 -9.24
N LYS A 92 19.05 2.18 -8.69
CA LYS A 92 18.31 1.59 -7.56
C LYS A 92 17.31 0.57 -8.07
N ARG A 93 17.15 -0.52 -7.33
CA ARG A 93 16.18 -1.60 -7.55
C ARG A 93 15.04 -1.44 -6.54
N ILE A 94 13.81 -1.41 -7.02
CA ILE A 94 12.60 -1.16 -6.24
C ILE A 94 11.63 -2.34 -6.37
N ALA A 95 11.10 -2.84 -5.25
CA ALA A 95 9.96 -3.74 -5.23
C ALA A 95 8.65 -2.98 -4.98
N LEU A 96 7.57 -3.35 -5.67
CA LEU A 96 6.23 -2.79 -5.44
C LEU A 96 5.41 -3.72 -4.54
N LYS A 97 4.77 -3.17 -3.49
CA LYS A 97 3.72 -3.90 -2.79
C LYS A 97 2.64 -4.35 -3.76
N ASP A 98 2.13 -5.57 -3.61
CA ASP A 98 1.27 -6.15 -4.63
C ASP A 98 -0.05 -5.40 -4.87
N ASN A 99 -0.56 -4.63 -3.90
CA ASN A 99 -1.74 -3.78 -4.07
C ASN A 99 -1.54 -2.53 -4.97
N VAL A 100 -0.32 -2.30 -5.48
CA VAL A 100 0.02 -1.24 -6.44
C VAL A 100 -0.09 -1.79 -7.87
N CYS A 101 -0.77 -1.08 -8.76
CA CYS A 101 -0.86 -1.44 -10.19
C CYS A 101 0.46 -1.19 -10.93
N LEU A 102 0.86 -2.18 -11.73
CA LEU A 102 2.00 -2.17 -12.65
C LEU A 102 1.53 -2.81 -13.96
N ALA A 103 1.45 -2.02 -15.02
CA ALA A 103 0.68 -2.38 -16.21
C ALA A 103 1.21 -3.63 -16.93
N GLY A 104 0.35 -4.64 -17.10
CA GLY A 104 0.70 -5.92 -17.72
C GLY A 104 1.43 -6.90 -16.79
N VAL A 105 1.62 -6.57 -15.51
CA VAL A 105 2.20 -7.48 -14.51
C VAL A 105 1.11 -7.91 -13.52
N PRO A 106 0.86 -9.22 -13.33
CA PRO A 106 -0.21 -9.70 -12.45
C PRO A 106 -0.17 -9.13 -11.03
N MET A 107 -1.34 -9.04 -10.40
CA MET A 107 -1.50 -8.73 -8.98
C MET A 107 -2.67 -9.51 -8.37
N MET A 108 -2.67 -9.68 -7.05
CA MET A 108 -3.75 -10.31 -6.29
C MET A 108 -4.10 -9.60 -4.98
N ASN A 109 -3.33 -8.59 -4.54
CA ASN A 109 -3.54 -7.87 -3.27
C ASN A 109 -3.63 -8.83 -2.05
N GLY A 110 -2.83 -9.89 -2.08
CA GLY A 110 -2.85 -10.99 -1.10
C GLY A 110 -4.14 -11.83 -1.07
N ALA A 111 -5.13 -11.53 -1.91
CA ALA A 111 -6.46 -12.11 -1.89
C ALA A 111 -6.69 -13.05 -3.08
N SER A 112 -7.13 -14.29 -2.81
CA SER A 112 -7.47 -15.27 -3.86
C SER A 112 -8.61 -14.81 -4.77
N THR A 113 -9.49 -13.94 -4.29
CA THR A 113 -10.58 -13.31 -5.06
C THR A 113 -10.14 -12.29 -6.11
N LEU A 114 -8.86 -11.89 -6.11
CA LEU A 114 -8.24 -11.06 -7.15
C LEU A 114 -7.12 -11.80 -7.89
N GLU A 115 -6.93 -13.10 -7.65
CA GLU A 115 -5.89 -13.87 -8.32
C GLU A 115 -6.17 -13.97 -9.83
N GLY A 116 -5.13 -13.68 -10.63
CA GLY A 116 -5.24 -13.59 -12.10
C GLY A 116 -5.62 -12.21 -12.63
N TYR A 117 -5.89 -11.22 -11.77
CA TYR A 117 -6.03 -9.83 -12.23
C TYR A 117 -4.70 -9.29 -12.75
N VAL A 118 -4.75 -8.59 -13.87
CA VAL A 118 -3.64 -7.86 -14.48
C VAL A 118 -4.15 -6.44 -14.77
N PRO A 119 -3.53 -5.39 -14.22
CA PRO A 119 -3.95 -4.02 -14.50
C PRO A 119 -3.39 -3.56 -15.85
N ASP A 120 -4.13 -2.73 -16.56
CA ASP A 120 -3.67 -2.09 -17.81
C ASP A 120 -2.89 -0.78 -17.57
N VAL A 121 -2.86 -0.29 -16.32
CA VAL A 121 -2.28 1.01 -15.93
C VAL A 121 -1.17 0.89 -14.90
N ASP A 122 -0.17 1.77 -15.01
CA ASP A 122 0.80 2.01 -13.95
C ASP A 122 0.20 2.97 -12.91
N ALA A 123 0.44 2.70 -11.62
CA ALA A 123 0.18 3.70 -10.58
C ALA A 123 1.00 4.98 -10.82
N THR A 124 0.53 6.14 -10.36
CA THR A 124 1.28 7.40 -10.50
C THR A 124 2.68 7.27 -9.88
N ILE A 125 2.79 6.58 -8.75
CA ILE A 125 4.08 6.30 -8.11
C ILE A 125 5.01 5.42 -8.95
N VAL A 126 4.48 4.47 -9.73
CA VAL A 126 5.27 3.61 -10.64
C VAL A 126 5.85 4.46 -11.77
N THR A 127 5.01 5.29 -12.39
CA THR A 127 5.46 6.25 -13.41
C THR A 127 6.57 7.16 -12.87
N ARG A 128 6.42 7.71 -11.66
CA ARG A 128 7.44 8.57 -11.01
C ARG A 128 8.75 7.85 -10.73
N ILE A 129 8.72 6.59 -10.28
CA ILE A 129 9.92 5.78 -10.03
C ILE A 129 10.70 5.54 -11.33
N LEU A 130 9.99 5.17 -12.40
CA LEU A 130 10.58 4.88 -13.70
C LEU A 130 11.08 6.14 -14.41
N ASP A 131 10.32 7.25 -14.38
CA ASP A 131 10.75 8.57 -14.88
C ASP A 131 12.02 9.06 -14.14
N ALA A 132 12.19 8.71 -12.87
CA ALA A 132 13.38 9.02 -12.08
C ALA A 132 14.53 8.00 -12.23
N GLY A 133 14.43 7.04 -13.16
CA GLY A 133 15.48 6.07 -13.49
C GLY A 133 15.61 4.88 -12.55
N GLY A 134 14.63 4.62 -11.70
CA GLY A 134 14.58 3.40 -10.88
C GLY A 134 14.26 2.17 -11.71
N ALA A 135 14.82 1.02 -11.36
CA ALA A 135 14.45 -0.27 -11.91
C ALA A 135 13.41 -0.95 -10.99
N ILE A 136 12.25 -1.34 -11.52
CA ILE A 136 11.24 -2.08 -10.77
C ILE A 136 11.47 -3.57 -10.99
N MET A 137 11.59 -4.34 -9.91
CA MET A 137 11.93 -5.77 -9.93
C MET A 137 10.71 -6.71 -9.80
N GLY A 138 9.51 -6.14 -9.62
CA GLY A 138 8.25 -6.87 -9.57
C GLY A 138 7.40 -6.55 -8.35
N LYS A 139 6.49 -7.48 -8.04
CA LYS A 139 5.46 -7.41 -7.02
C LYS A 139 5.83 -8.27 -5.81
N VAL A 140 5.77 -7.69 -4.61
CA VAL A 140 6.02 -8.36 -3.33
C VAL A 140 4.75 -8.48 -2.50
N HIS A 141 4.63 -9.61 -1.80
CA HIS A 141 3.41 -10.03 -1.12
C HIS A 141 2.92 -9.01 -0.08
N CYS A 142 1.61 -8.99 0.03
CA CYS A 142 0.88 -8.33 1.10
C CYS A 142 -0.21 -9.27 1.64
N GLU A 143 -0.73 -8.91 2.81
CA GLU A 143 -1.82 -9.63 3.47
C GLU A 143 -3.13 -9.58 2.67
N TYR A 144 -4.13 -10.39 3.04
CA TYR A 144 -5.40 -10.54 2.30
C TYR A 144 -6.20 -9.22 2.24
N PHE A 145 -6.42 -8.65 1.05
CA PHE A 145 -6.89 -7.25 0.88
C PHE A 145 -6.07 -6.24 1.70
N CYS A 146 -4.78 -6.54 1.86
CA CYS A 146 -3.87 -5.98 2.85
C CYS A 146 -4.34 -6.02 4.33
N PHE A 147 -5.48 -6.60 4.71
CA PHE A 147 -6.22 -6.30 5.95
C PHE A 147 -5.67 -6.91 7.27
N SER A 148 -4.34 -6.97 7.45
CA SER A 148 -3.69 -7.50 8.67
C SER A 148 -2.39 -6.74 9.02
N GLY A 149 -2.05 -6.70 10.31
CA GLY A 149 -0.75 -6.24 10.83
C GLY A 149 0.30 -7.36 10.95
N GLY A 150 -0.11 -8.62 10.79
CA GLY A 150 0.78 -9.78 10.73
C GLY A 150 1.31 -10.04 9.32
N SER A 151 1.95 -11.20 9.13
CA SER A 151 2.45 -11.67 7.82
C SER A 151 1.96 -13.08 7.48
N HIS A 152 0.68 -13.36 7.74
CA HIS A 152 0.12 -14.72 7.75
C HIS A 152 -1.24 -14.90 7.07
N THR A 153 -1.86 -13.83 6.54
CA THR A 153 -3.20 -13.93 5.93
C THR A 153 -3.20 -13.96 4.41
N SER A 154 -2.09 -13.61 3.75
CA SER A 154 -1.93 -13.76 2.29
C SER A 154 -2.36 -15.15 1.82
N ALA A 155 -3.19 -15.22 0.78
CA ALA A 155 -3.71 -16.48 0.24
C ALA A 155 -2.61 -17.39 -0.34
N ALA A 156 -1.45 -16.82 -0.70
CA ALA A 156 -0.24 -17.55 -1.10
C ALA A 156 0.60 -18.04 0.10
N GLY A 157 0.06 -17.98 1.33
CA GLY A 157 0.74 -18.37 2.56
C GLY A 157 1.53 -17.24 3.23
N PRO A 158 2.09 -17.50 4.43
CA PRO A 158 2.76 -16.49 5.25
C PRO A 158 4.07 -16.01 4.64
N VAL A 159 4.42 -14.74 4.88
CA VAL A 159 5.75 -14.18 4.62
C VAL A 159 6.61 -14.35 5.87
N GLN A 160 7.84 -14.84 5.72
CA GLN A 160 8.78 -15.08 6.82
C GLN A 160 9.73 -13.90 7.04
N ASN A 161 10.05 -13.62 8.31
CA ASN A 161 11.00 -12.57 8.67
C ASN A 161 12.46 -12.96 8.34
N PRO A 162 13.20 -12.19 7.51
CA PRO A 162 14.60 -12.49 7.21
C PRO A 162 15.54 -12.39 8.41
N ARG A 163 15.17 -11.65 9.46
CA ARG A 163 15.95 -11.55 10.71
C ARG A 163 15.79 -12.78 11.60
N LYS A 164 14.68 -13.52 11.48
CA LYS A 164 14.36 -14.71 12.29
C LYS A 164 13.32 -15.59 11.58
N ALA A 165 13.78 -16.65 10.91
CA ALA A 165 12.88 -17.58 10.20
C ALA A 165 11.83 -18.19 11.15
N GLY A 166 10.64 -18.48 10.62
CA GLY A 166 9.47 -18.91 11.42
C GLY A 166 8.78 -17.82 12.24
N TYR A 167 9.28 -16.58 12.25
CA TYR A 167 8.60 -15.43 12.87
C TYR A 167 7.92 -14.54 11.84
N SER A 168 6.89 -13.82 12.30
CA SER A 168 6.20 -12.78 11.53
C SER A 168 7.19 -11.74 10.99
N ALA A 169 7.08 -11.43 9.69
CA ALA A 169 7.74 -10.27 9.08
C ALA A 169 7.08 -8.94 9.50
N GLY A 170 5.98 -9.00 10.26
CA GLY A 170 5.01 -7.93 10.35
C GLY A 170 4.34 -7.71 8.99
N GLY A 171 3.32 -6.88 8.95
CA GLY A 171 2.69 -6.55 7.68
C GLY A 171 1.69 -5.43 7.83
N SER A 172 0.86 -5.21 6.83
CA SER A 172 0.68 -5.92 5.56
C SER A 172 1.66 -5.65 4.42
N SER A 173 2.62 -4.73 4.52
CA SER A 173 3.68 -4.59 3.51
C SER A 173 4.81 -5.59 3.83
N SER A 174 4.41 -6.83 4.09
CA SER A 174 5.22 -7.92 4.66
C SER A 174 6.34 -8.33 3.70
N GLY A 175 6.00 -8.56 2.42
CA GLY A 175 6.98 -8.80 1.36
C GLY A 175 7.94 -7.62 1.18
N SER A 176 7.44 -6.38 1.18
CA SER A 176 8.24 -5.15 1.02
C SER A 176 9.34 -5.00 2.08
N ALA A 177 9.04 -5.29 3.36
CA ALA A 177 10.06 -5.28 4.40
C ALA A 177 11.05 -6.44 4.27
N ALA A 178 10.55 -7.64 3.93
CA ALA A 178 11.39 -8.83 3.81
C ALA A 178 12.44 -8.68 2.70
N VAL A 179 12.07 -8.25 1.49
CA VAL A 179 13.04 -8.13 0.39
C VAL A 179 14.11 -7.04 0.63
N VAL A 180 13.77 -5.96 1.33
CA VAL A 180 14.72 -4.92 1.73
C VAL A 180 15.63 -5.41 2.86
N ALA A 181 15.09 -6.12 3.85
CA ALA A 181 15.87 -6.66 4.98
C ALA A 181 16.81 -7.80 4.57
N ALA A 182 16.47 -8.52 3.49
CA ALA A 182 17.30 -9.53 2.87
C ALA A 182 18.33 -8.96 1.87
N GLY A 183 18.24 -7.68 1.48
CA GLY A 183 19.10 -7.05 0.47
C GLY A 183 18.77 -7.42 -0.98
N GLU A 184 17.64 -8.10 -1.21
CA GLU A 184 17.19 -8.51 -2.55
C GLU A 184 16.84 -7.30 -3.42
N VAL A 185 16.42 -6.18 -2.83
CA VAL A 185 16.25 -4.86 -3.46
C VAL A 185 16.78 -3.76 -2.54
N ASP A 186 17.07 -2.59 -3.12
CA ASP A 186 17.64 -1.46 -2.38
C ASP A 186 16.55 -0.63 -1.69
N MET A 187 15.34 -0.66 -2.27
CA MET A 187 14.15 0.06 -1.82
C MET A 187 12.89 -0.79 -2.10
N ALA A 188 11.79 -0.49 -1.43
CA ALA A 188 10.47 -1.00 -1.74
C ALA A 188 9.39 0.06 -1.45
N ILE A 189 8.21 -0.13 -2.05
CA ILE A 189 7.00 0.61 -1.71
C ILE A 189 6.22 -0.17 -0.64
N GLY A 190 5.72 0.53 0.37
CA GLY A 190 4.64 0.09 1.25
C GLY A 190 3.50 1.10 1.27
N GLY A 191 2.32 0.71 1.73
CA GLY A 191 1.13 1.60 1.76
C GLY A 191 0.71 2.04 3.16
N SER A 192 0.51 3.35 3.40
CA SER A 192 -0.62 3.98 4.17
C SER A 192 -0.43 5.03 5.34
N ALA A 193 -0.90 4.88 6.60
CA ALA A 193 -1.62 5.87 7.47
C ALA A 193 -1.14 6.02 8.94
N GLY A 194 -1.80 6.89 9.71
CA GLY A 194 -1.57 6.99 11.17
C GLY A 194 -2.03 5.72 11.91
N GLY A 195 -1.45 5.33 13.05
CA GLY A 195 -0.31 5.91 13.77
C GLY A 195 0.34 4.85 14.69
N SER A 196 1.24 5.19 15.62
CA SER A 196 2.06 6.41 15.70
C SER A 196 3.43 6.06 16.31
N SER A 197 4.44 6.91 16.09
CA SER A 197 5.80 6.84 16.68
C SER A 197 6.61 5.55 16.50
N SER A 198 7.89 5.63 16.90
CA SER A 198 8.77 4.49 17.14
C SER A 198 8.22 3.62 18.28
N GLY A 199 7.86 2.37 18.00
CA GLY A 199 7.45 1.39 19.02
C GLY A 199 6.06 1.66 19.61
N SER A 200 5.01 1.16 18.95
CA SER A 200 3.70 0.94 19.56
C SER A 200 2.81 0.10 18.62
N ALA A 201 2.54 -1.15 19.00
CA ALA A 201 1.47 -1.96 18.43
C ALA A 201 0.36 -2.08 19.49
N ALA A 202 -0.53 -1.09 19.56
CA ALA A 202 -1.56 -1.03 20.61
C ALA A 202 -2.81 -0.22 20.24
N VAL A 203 -3.63 -0.78 19.36
CA VAL A 203 -5.08 -0.92 19.61
C VAL A 203 -5.46 -2.33 19.13
N VAL A 204 -6.21 -3.09 19.94
CA VAL A 204 -6.97 -4.36 19.66
C VAL A 204 -6.91 -5.34 20.83
N ALA A 205 -5.76 -5.51 21.50
CA ALA A 205 -5.54 -6.62 22.45
C ALA A 205 -6.20 -6.44 23.85
N ALA A 206 -7.42 -5.88 23.92
CA ALA A 206 -8.21 -5.73 25.14
C ALA A 206 -9.23 -6.86 25.39
N GLY A 207 -9.44 -7.76 24.41
CA GLY A 207 -10.18 -9.02 24.61
C GLY A 207 -11.66 -9.04 24.23
N GLU A 208 -12.24 -7.92 23.76
CA GLU A 208 -13.68 -7.79 23.48
C GLU A 208 -13.98 -7.36 22.01
N VAL A 209 -13.49 -8.16 21.03
CA VAL A 209 -13.82 -8.12 19.57
C VAL A 209 -13.52 -6.79 18.79
N ASP A 210 -13.46 -6.68 17.45
CA ASP A 210 -13.61 -7.69 16.37
C ASP A 210 -12.77 -7.45 15.08
N MET A 211 -11.98 -6.36 14.93
CA MET A 211 -11.34 -6.02 13.63
C MET A 211 -9.90 -5.49 13.71
N ALA A 212 -9.12 -5.82 12.67
CA ALA A 212 -7.88 -5.13 12.30
C ALA A 212 -8.17 -3.99 11.29
N ILE A 213 -7.18 -3.19 10.92
CA ILE A 213 -7.19 -2.49 9.62
C ILE A 213 -5.81 -2.58 9.00
N GLY A 214 -5.79 -3.04 7.75
CA GLY A 214 -4.57 -3.30 7.01
C GLY A 214 -4.48 -2.51 5.70
N GLY A 215 -3.37 -2.71 5.00
CA GLY A 215 -2.54 -1.57 4.59
C GLY A 215 -2.10 -0.84 5.86
N ASP A 216 -1.31 0.21 5.78
CA ASP A 216 -1.12 1.06 6.96
C ASP A 216 -2.43 1.82 7.12
N GLN A 217 -3.52 1.18 7.49
CA GLN A 217 -4.71 1.89 7.91
C GLN A 217 -4.79 1.78 9.45
N GLY A 218 -3.98 0.88 10.04
CA GLY A 218 -3.37 1.01 11.37
C GLY A 218 -1.82 0.92 11.47
N GLY A 219 -1.07 0.28 10.54
CA GLY A 219 0.41 0.20 10.73
C GLY A 219 1.37 -0.31 9.64
N SER A 220 0.90 -0.81 8.48
CA SER A 220 1.68 -1.60 7.52
C SER A 220 2.88 -1.01 6.76
N ILE A 221 3.31 0.24 6.91
CA ILE A 221 4.67 0.64 6.50
C ILE A 221 5.60 0.42 7.69
N ARG A 222 5.17 0.89 8.85
CA ARG A 222 5.98 1.05 10.06
C ARG A 222 6.12 -0.26 10.84
N ILE A 223 5.05 -1.05 10.93
CA ILE A 223 5.05 -2.39 11.57
C ILE A 223 6.04 -3.34 10.88
N PRO A 224 5.91 -3.67 9.59
CA PRO A 224 6.84 -4.62 8.96
C PRO A 224 8.27 -4.06 8.87
N ALA A 225 8.44 -2.75 8.73
CA ALA A 225 9.76 -2.12 8.81
C ALA A 225 10.42 -2.34 10.19
N ALA A 226 9.68 -2.16 11.28
CA ALA A 226 10.19 -2.45 12.63
C ALA A 226 10.47 -3.95 12.83
N TYR A 227 9.56 -4.84 12.43
CA TYR A 227 9.71 -6.28 12.59
C TYR A 227 10.90 -6.86 11.82
N CYS A 228 11.18 -6.38 10.60
CA CYS A 228 12.33 -6.81 9.81
C CYS A 228 13.59 -5.93 10.01
N GLY A 229 13.57 -4.91 10.87
CA GLY A 229 14.71 -4.03 11.12
C GLY A 229 15.19 -3.29 9.86
N VAL A 230 14.29 -2.52 9.24
CA VAL A 230 14.53 -1.59 8.12
C VAL A 230 13.79 -0.28 8.37
N TYR A 231 13.98 0.73 7.52
CA TYR A 231 13.29 2.02 7.66
C TYR A 231 12.01 2.03 6.81
N GLY A 232 10.90 2.46 7.39
CA GLY A 232 9.63 2.67 6.69
C GLY A 232 9.03 4.01 7.08
N LEU A 233 8.97 4.95 6.14
CA LEU A 233 8.36 6.26 6.38
C LEU A 233 6.97 6.30 5.79
N LYS A 234 6.05 6.73 6.64
CA LYS A 234 4.77 7.24 6.18
C LYS A 234 4.85 8.75 5.89
N PRO A 235 4.47 9.21 4.69
CA PRO A 235 4.32 10.65 4.40
C PRO A 235 3.17 11.32 5.17
N THR A 236 3.01 12.63 5.02
CA THR A 236 1.74 13.31 5.32
C THR A 236 0.62 12.77 4.42
N TYR A 237 -0.62 12.72 4.90
CA TYR A 237 -1.78 12.35 4.08
C TYR A 237 -1.88 13.24 2.82
N GLY A 238 -2.21 12.64 1.68
CA GLY A 238 -2.25 13.30 0.38
C GLY A 238 -0.89 13.76 -0.19
N LEU A 239 0.24 13.60 0.51
CA LEU A 239 1.55 14.07 0.02
C LEU A 239 2.08 13.23 -1.16
N VAL A 240 1.82 11.92 -1.13
CA VAL A 240 2.10 10.98 -2.22
C VAL A 240 0.76 10.47 -2.73
N PRO A 241 0.49 10.49 -4.05
CA PRO A 241 -0.81 10.09 -4.60
C PRO A 241 -1.06 8.58 -4.45
N TYR A 242 -2.32 8.24 -4.25
CA TYR A 242 -2.82 6.87 -4.17
C TYR A 242 -3.36 6.33 -5.52
N THR A 243 -3.30 7.12 -6.58
CA THR A 243 -3.76 6.76 -7.95
C THR A 243 -3.11 5.46 -8.43
N GLY A 244 -3.95 4.48 -8.81
CA GLY A 244 -3.50 3.15 -9.24
C GLY A 244 -3.05 2.23 -8.10
N ILE A 245 -3.52 2.47 -6.87
CA ILE A 245 -3.32 1.59 -5.72
C ILE A 245 -4.69 1.16 -5.20
N PHE A 246 -4.85 -0.12 -4.83
CA PHE A 246 -6.14 -0.66 -4.39
C PHE A 246 -6.59 -0.01 -3.06
N PRO A 247 -7.71 0.73 -3.04
CA PRO A 247 -8.16 1.51 -1.86
C PRO A 247 -8.79 0.63 -0.79
N ILE A 248 -8.79 1.12 0.46
CA ILE A 248 -9.43 0.44 1.59
C ILE A 248 -10.35 1.41 2.34
N GLU A 249 -9.83 2.58 2.73
CA GLU A 249 -10.63 3.67 3.29
C GLU A 249 -9.98 4.99 2.87
N MET A 250 -10.74 5.85 2.16
CA MET A 250 -10.20 6.99 1.44
C MET A 250 -9.48 7.99 2.34
N THR A 251 -9.97 8.22 3.57
CA THR A 251 -9.37 9.18 4.52
C THR A 251 -8.14 8.62 5.24
N LEU A 252 -7.95 7.31 5.21
CA LEU A 252 -6.80 6.64 5.78
C LEU A 252 -5.74 6.30 4.72
N ASP A 253 -6.08 5.97 3.48
CA ASP A 253 -5.16 5.59 2.41
C ASP A 253 -3.98 6.59 2.19
N HIS A 254 -2.72 6.14 2.28
CA HIS A 254 -1.53 6.81 1.70
C HIS A 254 -0.52 5.78 1.10
N THR A 255 0.62 6.21 0.54
CA THR A 255 1.69 5.28 0.13
C THR A 255 3.08 5.87 0.42
N GLY A 256 4.11 5.04 0.60
CA GLY A 256 5.41 5.52 1.10
C GLY A 256 6.60 4.55 1.01
N PRO A 257 7.82 5.07 1.21
CA PRO A 257 9.06 4.33 1.04
C PRO A 257 9.44 3.40 2.20
N MET A 258 9.98 2.23 1.84
CA MET A 258 10.62 1.26 2.74
C MET A 258 12.03 0.97 2.23
N THR A 259 13.07 1.16 3.05
CA THR A 259 14.47 1.17 2.56
C THR A 259 15.47 0.71 3.64
N ALA A 260 16.69 0.37 3.21
CA ALA A 260 17.78 0.00 4.12
C ALA A 260 18.37 1.20 4.90
N THR A 261 18.19 2.45 4.43
CA THR A 261 18.71 3.66 5.10
C THR A 261 17.70 4.82 5.10
N VAL A 262 17.77 5.70 6.10
CA VAL A 262 16.97 6.94 6.15
C VAL A 262 17.24 7.84 4.93
N ALA A 263 18.46 7.84 4.40
CA ALA A 263 18.83 8.61 3.21
C ALA A 263 18.10 8.14 1.95
N ASP A 264 18.06 6.82 1.72
CA ASP A 264 17.25 6.22 0.65
C ASP A 264 15.75 6.48 0.85
N ASN A 265 15.31 6.53 2.10
CA ASN A 265 13.90 6.76 2.46
C ASN A 265 13.46 8.19 2.07
N ALA A 266 14.30 9.19 2.39
CA ALA A 266 14.09 10.58 1.96
C ALA A 266 14.22 10.75 0.44
N LEU A 267 15.21 10.10 -0.19
CA LEU A 267 15.45 10.13 -1.63
C LEU A 267 14.24 9.59 -2.42
N LEU A 268 13.67 8.47 -2.00
CA LEU A 268 12.48 7.90 -2.63
C LEU A 268 11.24 8.77 -2.36
N LEU A 269 11.05 9.30 -1.15
CA LEU A 269 9.97 10.26 -0.90
C LEU A 269 10.05 11.49 -1.81
N GLU A 270 11.26 11.99 -2.10
CA GLU A 270 11.51 13.16 -2.97
C GLU A 270 11.20 12.90 -4.46
N VAL A 271 10.99 11.65 -4.84
CA VAL A 271 10.52 11.22 -6.16
C VAL A 271 9.01 10.91 -6.14
N LEU A 272 8.52 10.35 -5.05
CA LEU A 272 7.12 9.96 -4.91
C LEU A 272 6.18 11.14 -4.65
N ALA A 273 6.60 12.15 -3.89
CA ALA A 273 5.74 13.23 -3.40
C ALA A 273 5.33 14.26 -4.47
N GLY A 274 4.12 14.80 -4.33
CA GLY A 274 3.58 15.88 -5.15
C GLY A 274 2.17 15.58 -5.70
N PRO A 275 1.41 16.62 -6.09
CA PRO A 275 0.08 16.44 -6.69
C PRO A 275 0.16 15.69 -8.01
N ASP A 276 -0.85 14.90 -8.36
CA ASP A 276 -1.01 14.27 -9.68
C ASP A 276 -2.25 14.72 -10.46
N GLY A 277 -3.22 15.35 -9.78
CA GLY A 277 -4.45 15.85 -10.38
C GLY A 277 -5.55 14.79 -10.55
N LEU A 278 -5.33 13.58 -10.04
CA LEU A 278 -6.25 12.44 -10.15
C LEU A 278 -6.72 11.93 -8.78
N ASP A 279 -5.86 11.95 -7.77
CA ASP A 279 -6.20 11.46 -6.42
C ASP A 279 -6.95 12.53 -5.58
N PRO A 280 -8.24 12.32 -5.23
CA PRO A 280 -9.03 13.29 -4.46
C PRO A 280 -8.53 13.51 -3.03
N ARG A 281 -7.60 12.68 -2.54
CA ARG A 281 -6.96 12.84 -1.22
C ARG A 281 -5.97 14.02 -1.19
N GLN A 282 -5.54 14.51 -2.36
CA GLN A 282 -4.45 15.49 -2.49
C GLN A 282 -4.90 16.95 -2.37
N VAL A 283 -5.07 17.42 -1.13
CA VAL A 283 -5.44 18.81 -0.83
C VAL A 283 -4.21 19.64 -0.42
N ASN A 284 -3.97 20.77 -1.12
CA ASN A 284 -2.93 21.76 -0.79
C ASN A 284 -1.51 21.16 -0.60
N VAL A 285 -1.14 20.18 -1.43
CA VAL A 285 0.11 19.41 -1.34
C VAL A 285 1.35 20.32 -1.40
N LYS A 286 2.27 20.16 -0.44
CA LYS A 286 3.55 20.87 -0.37
C LYS A 286 4.71 19.88 -0.34
N THR A 287 5.55 19.93 -1.37
CA THR A 287 6.79 19.13 -1.46
C THR A 287 8.01 19.89 -0.94
N ALA A 288 9.10 19.18 -0.68
CA ALA A 288 10.39 19.74 -0.31
C ALA A 288 11.53 18.83 -0.78
N ALA A 289 12.77 19.34 -0.80
CA ALA A 289 13.96 18.53 -0.99
C ALA A 289 14.32 17.78 0.32
N TYR A 290 13.60 16.70 0.61
CA TYR A 290 13.74 15.93 1.86
C TYR A 290 15.17 15.42 2.09
N THR A 291 15.90 15.10 1.02
CA THR A 291 17.32 14.72 1.09
C THR A 291 18.19 15.82 1.68
N SER A 292 17.90 17.09 1.39
CA SER A 292 18.63 18.25 1.91
C SER A 292 18.32 18.56 3.38
N ALA A 293 17.29 17.94 3.97
CA ALA A 293 16.97 18.08 5.39
C ALA A 293 17.77 17.12 6.29
N LEU A 294 18.58 16.21 5.72
CA LEU A 294 19.35 15.20 6.46
C LEU A 294 20.68 15.78 6.97
N THR A 295 20.60 16.70 7.93
CA THR A 295 21.75 17.39 8.54
C THR A 295 22.60 16.50 9.48
N ALA A 296 22.06 15.37 9.91
CA ALA A 296 22.55 14.55 11.03
C ALA A 296 22.69 15.31 12.37
N ASP A 297 22.07 16.48 12.50
CA ASP A 297 22.12 17.34 13.69
C ASP A 297 20.73 17.45 14.33
N ALA A 298 20.64 17.11 15.62
CA ALA A 298 19.42 17.17 16.42
C ALA A 298 19.45 18.27 17.50
N ARG A 299 20.51 19.09 17.56
CA ARG A 299 20.71 20.06 18.64
C ARG A 299 19.60 21.11 18.68
N GLY A 300 18.98 21.26 19.85
CA GLY A 300 17.85 22.17 20.09
C GLY A 300 16.48 21.66 19.60
N MET A 301 16.39 20.44 19.04
CA MET A 301 15.12 19.86 18.62
C MET A 301 14.32 19.35 19.82
N LYS A 302 13.22 20.02 20.18
CA LYS A 302 12.34 19.59 21.27
C LYS A 302 11.59 18.30 20.91
N ILE A 303 12.06 17.15 21.40
CA ILE A 303 11.44 15.85 21.18
C ILE A 303 10.48 15.50 22.33
N ALA A 304 9.20 15.32 22.00
CA ALA A 304 8.18 14.88 22.95
C ALA A 304 8.08 13.34 22.96
N VAL A 305 8.20 12.74 24.14
CA VAL A 305 7.95 11.31 24.35
C VAL A 305 6.51 11.15 24.88
N VAL A 306 5.61 10.68 24.02
CA VAL A 306 4.22 10.35 24.38
C VAL A 306 4.25 9.26 25.46
N LYS A 307 3.58 9.47 26.60
CA LYS A 307 3.65 8.52 27.73
C LYS A 307 2.79 7.29 27.47
N GLU A 308 1.70 7.53 26.76
CA GLU A 308 0.60 6.65 26.39
C GLU A 308 0.99 5.65 25.28
N GLY A 309 2.20 5.76 24.72
CA GLY A 309 2.77 4.83 23.74
C GLY A 309 3.67 3.75 24.38
N PHE A 310 3.44 3.41 25.65
CA PHE A 310 4.26 2.50 26.45
C PHE A 310 3.43 1.90 27.59
N GLY A 311 3.89 0.79 28.17
CA GLY A 311 3.30 0.18 29.37
C GLY A 311 1.91 -0.41 29.13
N HIS A 312 1.64 -0.89 27.92
CA HIS A 312 0.37 -1.50 27.55
C HIS A 312 0.27 -2.92 28.12
N ALA A 313 -0.95 -3.41 28.33
CA ALA A 313 -1.17 -4.75 28.90
C ALA A 313 -0.57 -5.91 28.07
N ASN A 314 -0.19 -5.65 26.81
CA ASN A 314 0.32 -6.64 25.86
C ASN A 314 1.63 -6.19 25.17
N SER A 315 2.36 -5.22 25.74
CA SER A 315 3.67 -4.79 25.23
C SER A 315 4.82 -5.52 25.94
N GLU A 316 5.83 -5.95 25.18
CA GLU A 316 7.09 -6.48 25.73
C GLU A 316 7.91 -5.35 26.39
N THR A 317 8.24 -5.48 27.68
CA THR A 317 8.76 -4.37 28.49
C THR A 317 10.21 -4.00 28.19
N ASP A 318 10.97 -4.88 27.56
CA ASP A 318 12.32 -4.63 27.06
C ASP A 318 12.31 -3.83 25.75
N VAL A 319 11.32 -4.04 24.87
CA VAL A 319 11.07 -3.20 23.68
C VAL A 319 10.77 -1.76 24.10
N ASP A 320 9.88 -1.58 25.08
CA ASP A 320 9.60 -0.29 25.72
C ASP A 320 10.88 0.38 26.25
N ALA A 321 11.68 -0.36 27.01
CA ALA A 321 12.94 0.13 27.58
C ALA A 321 13.96 0.51 26.49
N LEU A 322 14.04 -0.26 25.40
CA LEU A 322 14.93 -0.01 24.27
C LEU A 322 14.53 1.26 23.50
N VAL A 323 13.23 1.48 23.25
CA VAL A 323 12.73 2.70 22.60
C VAL A 323 12.95 3.92 23.50
N ARG A 324 12.69 3.81 24.81
CA ARG A 324 12.99 4.87 25.79
C ARG A 324 14.49 5.19 25.85
N LYS A 325 15.37 4.19 25.74
CA LYS A 325 16.82 4.38 25.63
C LYS A 325 17.20 5.15 24.36
N GLY A 326 16.58 4.84 23.22
CA GLY A 326 16.77 5.60 21.97
C GLY A 326 16.40 7.08 22.11
N ALA A 327 15.26 7.38 22.73
CA ALA A 327 14.86 8.76 23.04
C ALA A 327 15.84 9.47 24.00
N ALA A 328 16.38 8.75 25.00
CA ALA A 328 17.41 9.28 25.89
C ALA A 328 18.74 9.58 25.16
N THR A 329 19.13 8.78 24.15
CA THR A 329 20.29 9.06 23.31
C THR A 329 20.11 10.34 22.48
N LEU A 330 18.91 10.64 21.96
CA LEU A 330 18.68 11.90 21.25
C LEU A 330 18.86 13.12 22.17
N LYS A 331 18.42 13.03 23.43
CA LYS A 331 18.71 14.06 24.46
C LYS A 331 20.22 14.19 24.75
N GLN A 332 20.98 13.10 24.74
CA GLN A 332 22.45 13.14 24.88
C GLN A 332 23.14 13.82 23.69
N LEU A 333 22.52 13.81 22.51
CA LEU A 333 22.97 14.53 21.30
C LEU A 333 22.53 16.01 21.27
N GLY A 334 21.87 16.50 22.33
CA GLY A 334 21.54 17.92 22.52
C GLY A 334 20.12 18.33 22.11
N ALA A 335 19.19 17.38 21.97
CA ALA A 335 17.76 17.61 21.81
C ALA A 335 17.07 18.03 23.13
#